data_AF-A0A1B1ME39-F1
#
_entry.id   AF-A0A1B1ME39-F1
#
_cell.length_a   1.000
_cell.length_b   1.000
_cell.length_c   1.000
_cell.angle_alpha   90.00
_cell.angle_beta   90.00
_cell.angle_gamma   90.00
#
_symmetry.space_group_name_H-M   'P 1'
#
loop_
_entity.id
_entity.type
_entity.pdbx_description
1 polymer ?
#
loop_
_entity_poly.entity_id
_entity_poly.type
_entity_poly.pdbx_seq_one_letter_code
_entity_poly.pdbx_strand_id
1 'polypeptide(L)'
;MTTLAAPQLTGTGTLLRFALRRDRLMVPVWVAVNSLMVLSMPNSLKGLYGTPADRADLLRQMETNSSLRALVGPVFDDSLGALTAWRVGVYAGALAAVMSLIVVVRHTRDEEESGRQELVASGMVGRRASLTAALLTALVANAALALLVTAGLAGQGATGALAFGLGLGGVGLVFATMAAIVAQLTESARLARGLTAAVLGAAFVLRAAGDSATDDGSSVLTWLSPLGWLENLRSFAGERWWVLLLFLTAAALQGTAAYVLAGRRDVGMSFLPTRPGPAAGRLASASALAWRLQRGSVLGWSLGFLLAGLVYGGMTDGVADFVGDNDNAREIFQRMGGRTGLTDAFLASMVGMLGLVAALYIVSSVLRLHGEETSGRAEPVLANAVGRLRWAAGHLVIAFGGAALIMLLAGLGFAVGYGKQAGPILGACLVQVAAVWVVGGLTVLLHGLAPRAAAAAWGVAGAILLIGWVGPALDAPQVLLDLSPFGHLPKLPGGEMRWGPVLTLLLLAAAMTAAGLAGLRRRDLST
;
A
#
# COMPACT_ATOMS: atom_id res chain seq x y z
N MET A 1 11.14 -31.89 43.00
CA MET A 1 10.63 -31.89 41.61
C MET A 1 10.91 -30.53 41.00
N THR A 2 12.09 -30.38 40.38
CA THR A 2 12.43 -29.23 39.56
C THR A 2 11.70 -29.39 38.23
N THR A 3 10.66 -28.59 38.01
CA THR A 3 10.05 -28.44 36.69
C THR A 3 11.14 -27.94 35.74
N LEU A 4 11.73 -28.83 34.94
CA LEU A 4 12.52 -28.44 33.79
C LEU A 4 11.62 -27.57 32.93
N ALA A 5 11.84 -26.25 32.96
CA ALA A 5 11.09 -25.32 32.14
C ALA A 5 11.19 -25.81 30.70
N ALA A 6 10.07 -26.25 30.14
CA ALA A 6 10.03 -26.71 28.76
C ALA A 6 10.66 -25.61 27.88
N PRO A 7 11.69 -25.92 27.07
CA PRO A 7 12.44 -24.91 26.35
C PRO A 7 11.49 -24.09 25.45
N GLN A 8 11.27 -22.83 25.84
CA GLN A 8 10.21 -21.97 25.26
C GLN A 8 10.43 -21.62 23.78
N LEU A 9 11.64 -21.87 23.28
CA LEU A 9 12.11 -21.55 21.92
C LEU A 9 12.39 -22.79 21.06
N THR A 10 12.09 -24.00 21.55
CA THR A 10 12.29 -25.22 20.76
C THR A 10 11.52 -25.14 19.45
N GLY A 11 12.15 -25.54 18.34
CA GLY A 11 11.54 -25.50 17.01
C GLY A 11 11.66 -24.17 16.27
N THR A 12 12.16 -23.09 16.89
CA THR A 12 12.29 -21.76 16.25
C THR A 12 13.10 -21.82 14.95
N GLY A 13 14.24 -22.52 14.93
CA GLY A 13 15.07 -22.62 13.73
C GLY A 13 14.40 -23.35 12.58
N THR A 14 13.61 -24.40 12.88
CA THR A 14 12.83 -25.14 11.88
C THR A 14 11.72 -24.27 11.31
N LEU A 15 11.00 -23.54 12.18
CA LEU A 15 9.94 -22.62 11.78
C LEU A 15 10.49 -21.44 10.96
N LEU A 16 11.63 -20.87 11.34
CA LEU A 16 12.30 -19.81 10.58
C LEU A 16 12.69 -20.30 9.18
N ARG A 17 13.32 -21.47 9.08
CA ARG A 17 13.69 -22.05 7.78
C ARG A 17 12.45 -22.31 6.92
N PHE A 18 11.37 -22.79 7.52
CA PHE A 18 10.10 -22.98 6.83
C PHE A 18 9.50 -21.65 6.35
N ALA A 19 9.46 -20.63 7.21
CA ALA A 19 8.95 -19.30 6.87
C ALA A 19 9.73 -18.68 5.69
N LEU A 20 11.07 -18.72 5.73
CA LEU A 20 11.92 -18.23 4.65
C LEU A 20 11.71 -19.01 3.33
N ARG A 21 11.51 -20.33 3.40
CA ARG A 21 11.18 -21.14 2.20
C ARG A 21 9.81 -20.81 1.64
N ARG A 22 8.82 -20.62 2.51
CA ARG A 22 7.45 -20.27 2.11
C ARG A 22 7.38 -18.88 1.48
N ASP A 23 8.21 -17.95 1.95
CA ASP A 23 8.24 -16.58 1.47
C ASP A 23 9.40 -16.30 0.50
N ARG A 24 9.97 -17.34 -0.11
CA ARG A 24 11.09 -17.27 -1.08
C ARG A 24 10.84 -16.40 -2.31
N LEU A 25 9.59 -16.07 -2.60
CA LEU A 25 9.22 -15.11 -3.65
C LEU A 25 8.80 -13.78 -3.03
N MET A 26 7.90 -13.82 -2.03
CA MET A 26 7.33 -12.62 -1.44
C MET A 26 8.41 -11.70 -0.84
N VAL A 27 9.27 -12.21 0.05
CA VAL A 27 10.29 -11.40 0.72
C VAL A 27 11.31 -10.83 -0.27
N PRO A 28 11.92 -11.64 -1.18
CA PRO A 28 12.85 -11.10 -2.15
C PRO A 28 12.22 -10.09 -3.11
N VAL A 29 10.96 -10.25 -3.51
CA VAL A 29 10.27 -9.26 -4.36
C VAL A 29 10.07 -7.94 -3.61
N TRP A 30 9.62 -7.97 -2.35
CA TRP A 30 9.48 -6.76 -1.55
C TRP A 30 10.81 -6.04 -1.35
N VAL A 31 11.86 -6.80 -1.01
CA VAL A 31 13.21 -6.26 -0.86
C VAL A 31 13.72 -5.68 -2.18
N ALA A 32 13.57 -6.40 -3.29
CA ALA A 32 14.02 -5.95 -4.61
C ALA A 32 13.28 -4.70 -5.09
N VAL A 33 11.95 -4.64 -4.95
CA VAL A 33 11.16 -3.45 -5.32
C VAL A 33 11.57 -2.24 -4.49
N ASN A 34 11.73 -2.41 -3.17
CA ASN A 34 12.11 -1.31 -2.28
C ASN A 34 13.56 -0.85 -2.54
N SER A 35 14.50 -1.78 -2.68
CA SER A 35 15.88 -1.48 -3.05
C SER A 35 15.96 -0.83 -4.44
N LEU A 36 15.25 -1.32 -5.45
CA LEU A 36 15.27 -0.72 -6.79
C LEU A 36 14.70 0.70 -6.78
N MET A 37 13.62 0.94 -6.03
CA MET A 37 13.06 2.27 -5.84
C MET A 37 14.11 3.23 -5.25
N VAL A 38 14.88 2.80 -4.26
CA VAL A 38 15.95 3.61 -3.65
C VAL A 38 17.12 3.80 -4.63
N LEU A 39 17.62 2.72 -5.22
CA LEU A 39 18.86 2.72 -6.00
C LEU A 39 18.70 3.34 -7.40
N SER A 40 17.48 3.52 -7.90
CA SER A 40 17.20 4.25 -9.14
C SER A 40 17.20 5.78 -8.97
N MET A 41 17.08 6.29 -7.74
CA MET A 41 16.98 7.72 -7.48
C MET A 41 18.25 8.53 -7.77
N PRO A 42 19.47 8.10 -7.40
CA PRO A 42 20.66 8.91 -7.64
C PRO A 42 20.85 9.32 -9.09
N ASN A 43 20.62 8.40 -10.04
CA ASN A 43 20.73 8.67 -11.47
C ASN A 43 19.61 9.59 -11.96
N SER A 44 18.39 9.38 -11.49
CA SER A 44 17.24 10.22 -11.83
C SER A 44 17.45 11.66 -11.33
N LEU A 45 17.93 11.81 -10.09
CA LEU A 45 18.24 13.11 -9.49
C LEU A 45 19.44 13.77 -10.15
N LYS A 46 20.46 13.02 -10.57
CA LYS A 46 21.58 13.56 -11.35
C LYS A 46 21.15 14.06 -12.73
N GLY A 47 20.18 13.40 -13.36
CA GLY A 47 19.61 13.84 -14.63
C GLY A 47 18.78 15.12 -14.50
N LEU A 48 18.06 15.30 -13.39
CA LEU A 48 17.20 16.46 -13.14
C LEU A 48 17.92 17.65 -12.47
N TYR A 49 18.85 17.38 -11.57
CA TYR A 49 19.56 18.36 -10.72
C TYR A 49 21.07 18.11 -10.77
N GLY A 50 21.63 18.09 -11.98
CA GLY A 50 23.03 17.70 -12.21
C GLY A 50 24.04 18.72 -11.72
N THR A 51 23.69 20.02 -11.70
CA THR A 51 24.60 21.08 -11.28
C THR A 51 24.40 21.46 -9.81
N PRO A 52 25.44 22.00 -9.12
CA PRO A 52 25.27 22.57 -7.79
C PRO A 52 24.23 23.71 -7.75
N ALA A 53 24.12 24.50 -8.82
CA ALA A 53 23.15 25.58 -8.93
C ALA A 53 21.71 25.06 -8.92
N ASP A 54 21.41 23.99 -9.68
CA ASP A 54 20.09 23.37 -9.72
C ASP A 54 19.68 22.83 -8.34
N ARG A 55 20.64 22.22 -7.63
CA ARG A 55 20.41 21.67 -6.29
C ARG A 55 20.20 22.78 -5.26
N ALA A 56 20.96 23.86 -5.33
CA ALA A 56 20.76 25.04 -4.47
C ALA A 56 19.40 25.73 -4.74
N ASP A 57 18.93 25.74 -5.99
CA ASP A 57 17.60 26.25 -6.32
C ASP A 57 16.49 25.37 -5.74
N LEU A 58 16.63 24.03 -5.83
CA LEU A 58 15.73 23.08 -5.18
C LEU A 58 15.61 23.34 -3.67
N LEU A 59 16.74 23.56 -2.98
CA LEU A 59 16.73 23.85 -1.53
C LEU A 59 15.94 25.15 -1.23
N ARG A 60 16.19 26.24 -1.97
CA ARG A 60 15.45 27.51 -1.81
C ARG A 60 13.94 27.34 -2.06
N GLN A 61 13.57 26.52 -3.05
CA GLN A 61 12.16 26.21 -3.32
C GLN A 61 11.51 25.43 -2.17
N MET A 62 12.25 24.51 -1.53
CA MET A 62 11.74 23.76 -0.38
C MET A 62 11.57 24.64 0.87
N GLU A 63 12.45 25.60 1.11
CA GLU A 63 12.30 26.56 2.22
C GLU A 63 10.99 27.36 2.10
N THR A 64 10.64 27.78 0.89
CA THR A 64 9.49 28.66 0.64
C THR A 64 8.16 27.93 0.50
N ASN A 65 8.14 26.62 0.22
CA ASN A 65 6.91 25.85 -0.02
C ASN A 65 6.60 24.85 1.11
N SER A 66 5.75 25.25 2.05
CA SER A 66 5.32 24.42 3.19
C SER A 66 4.52 23.18 2.78
N SER A 67 3.77 23.23 1.67
CA SER A 67 3.00 22.09 1.17
C SER A 67 3.91 20.98 0.63
N LEU A 68 4.99 21.33 -0.07
CA LEU A 68 5.99 20.36 -0.55
C LEU A 68 6.81 19.78 0.62
N ARG A 69 7.15 20.60 1.62
CA ARG A 69 7.78 20.13 2.86
C ARG A 69 6.91 19.14 3.62
N ALA A 70 5.60 19.38 3.73
CA ALA A 70 4.69 18.43 4.37
C ALA A 70 4.70 17.05 3.69
N LEU A 71 4.92 16.99 2.37
CA LEU A 71 4.87 15.75 1.60
C LEU A 71 6.18 14.95 1.66
N VAL A 72 7.33 15.62 1.52
CA VAL A 72 8.64 14.98 1.32
C VAL A 72 9.59 15.17 2.51
N GLY A 73 9.27 16.10 3.42
CA GLY A 73 10.08 16.43 4.58
C GLY A 73 11.17 17.46 4.28
N PRO A 74 11.97 17.82 5.30
CA PRO A 74 13.06 18.79 5.17
C PRO A 74 14.27 18.23 4.41
N VAL A 75 14.92 19.10 3.63
CA VAL A 75 16.20 18.78 2.95
C VAL A 75 17.34 19.24 3.84
N PHE A 76 18.23 18.32 4.23
CA PHE A 76 19.32 18.62 5.16
C PHE A 76 20.68 18.90 4.48
N ASP A 77 20.86 18.45 3.23
CA ASP A 77 22.10 18.62 2.46
C ASP A 77 21.78 18.49 0.95
N ASP A 78 22.65 19.02 0.10
CA ASP A 78 22.45 19.05 -1.35
C ASP A 78 23.07 17.85 -2.10
N SER A 79 23.82 16.98 -1.41
CA SER A 79 24.46 15.82 -2.03
C SER A 79 23.42 14.87 -2.65
N LEU A 80 23.79 14.15 -3.72
CA LEU A 80 22.89 13.19 -4.35
C LEU A 80 22.43 12.08 -3.39
N GLY A 81 23.28 11.70 -2.43
CA GLY A 81 22.92 10.78 -1.35
C GLY A 81 21.85 11.36 -0.43
N ALA A 82 22.01 12.60 0.03
CA ALA A 82 21.04 13.29 0.88
C ALA A 82 19.71 13.53 0.17
N LEU A 83 19.75 13.99 -1.10
CA LEU A 83 18.55 14.16 -1.91
C LEU A 83 17.84 12.84 -2.19
N THR A 84 18.58 11.72 -2.32
CA THR A 84 17.99 10.38 -2.42
C THR A 84 17.27 10.01 -1.13
N ALA A 85 17.92 10.16 0.02
CA ALA A 85 17.33 9.86 1.33
C ALA A 85 16.09 10.72 1.60
N TRP A 86 16.14 12.01 1.28
CA TRP A 86 15.01 12.93 1.35
C TRP A 86 13.86 12.49 0.44
N ARG A 87 14.12 12.31 -0.86
CA ARG A 87 13.06 12.11 -1.85
C ARG A 87 12.28 10.81 -1.64
N VAL A 88 12.97 9.76 -1.22
CA VAL A 88 12.43 8.40 -1.24
C VAL A 88 12.42 7.72 0.13
N GLY A 89 13.10 8.27 1.14
CA GLY A 89 13.31 7.63 2.43
C GLY A 89 12.03 7.27 3.16
N VAL A 90 11.10 8.23 3.30
CA VAL A 90 9.81 7.98 3.98
C VAL A 90 9.02 6.88 3.28
N TYR A 91 8.97 6.91 1.94
CA TYR A 91 8.26 5.91 1.15
C TYR A 91 8.92 4.53 1.26
N ALA A 92 10.25 4.47 1.20
CA ALA A 92 11.02 3.24 1.38
C ALA A 92 10.84 2.66 2.80
N GLY A 93 10.83 3.52 3.83
CA GLY A 93 10.55 3.15 5.21
C GLY A 93 9.11 2.63 5.38
N ALA A 94 8.13 3.28 4.76
CA ALA A 94 6.74 2.81 4.77
C ALA A 94 6.59 1.44 4.08
N LEU A 95 7.26 1.21 2.94
CA LEU A 95 7.27 -0.10 2.29
C LEU A 95 7.95 -1.17 3.15
N ALA A 96 9.04 -0.83 3.86
CA ALA A 96 9.68 -1.74 4.81
C ALA A 96 8.75 -2.10 5.97
N ALA A 97 8.00 -1.11 6.50
CA ALA A 97 6.98 -1.33 7.52
C ALA A 97 5.83 -2.23 7.04
N VAL A 98 5.32 -2.02 5.82
CA VAL A 98 4.28 -2.85 5.20
C VAL A 98 4.78 -4.28 4.98
N MET A 99 6.00 -4.46 4.48
CA MET A 99 6.61 -5.78 4.34
C MET A 99 6.67 -6.50 5.70
N SER A 100 7.19 -5.82 6.73
CA SER A 100 7.31 -6.35 8.09
C SER A 100 5.98 -6.76 8.70
N LEU A 101 4.95 -5.90 8.62
CA LEU A 101 3.64 -6.23 9.19
C LEU A 101 3.00 -7.41 8.46
N ILE A 102 3.16 -7.51 7.13
CA ILE A 102 2.64 -8.64 6.35
C ILE A 102 3.33 -9.93 6.78
N VAL A 103 4.66 -9.93 6.87
CA VAL A 103 5.46 -11.10 7.29
C VAL A 103 5.05 -11.55 8.69
N VAL A 104 5.00 -10.63 9.65
CA VAL A 104 4.69 -10.99 11.05
C VAL A 104 3.28 -11.53 11.18
N VAL A 105 2.26 -10.85 10.61
CA VAL A 105 0.87 -11.32 10.71
C VAL A 105 0.66 -12.65 9.99
N ARG A 106 1.33 -12.85 8.84
CA ARG A 106 1.27 -14.08 8.04
C ARG A 106 1.81 -15.31 8.79
N HIS A 107 2.86 -15.14 9.59
CA HIS A 107 3.47 -16.25 10.37
C HIS A 107 3.01 -16.30 11.83
N THR A 108 2.00 -15.49 12.19
CA THR A 108 1.37 -15.53 13.52
C THR A 108 -0.14 -15.70 13.37
N ARG A 109 -0.89 -14.61 13.25
CA ARG A 109 -2.34 -14.62 13.33
C ARG A 109 -3.03 -15.33 12.16
N ASP A 110 -2.44 -15.32 10.96
CA ASP A 110 -2.94 -16.13 9.84
C ASP A 110 -2.84 -17.64 10.14
N GLU A 111 -1.75 -18.09 10.77
CA GLU A 111 -1.57 -19.50 11.11
C GLU A 111 -2.47 -19.92 12.28
N GLU A 112 -2.71 -19.02 13.24
CA GLU A 112 -3.70 -19.24 14.30
C GLU A 112 -5.13 -19.29 13.74
N GLU A 113 -5.52 -18.31 12.90
CA GLU A 113 -6.88 -18.23 12.33
C GLU A 113 -7.19 -19.41 11.38
N SER A 114 -6.17 -20.00 10.75
CA SER A 114 -6.33 -21.19 9.90
C SER A 114 -6.23 -22.53 10.64
N GLY A 115 -6.07 -22.52 11.97
CA GLY A 115 -5.93 -23.72 12.80
C GLY A 115 -4.60 -24.47 12.63
N ARG A 116 -3.75 -24.09 11.68
CA ARG A 116 -2.45 -24.74 11.42
C ARG A 116 -1.50 -24.57 12.61
N GLN A 117 -1.59 -23.44 13.30
CA GLN A 117 -0.78 -23.18 14.48
C GLN A 117 -1.05 -24.17 15.61
N GLU A 118 -2.27 -24.67 15.77
CA GLU A 118 -2.61 -25.67 16.80
C GLU A 118 -1.93 -27.01 16.52
N LEU A 119 -1.92 -27.45 15.25
CA LEU A 119 -1.21 -28.65 14.82
C LEU A 119 0.31 -28.53 14.97
N VAL A 120 0.87 -27.33 14.73
CA VAL A 120 2.30 -27.07 14.96
C VAL A 120 2.61 -27.08 16.46
N ALA A 121 1.72 -26.48 17.27
CA ALA A 121 1.86 -26.41 18.72
C ALA A 121 1.67 -27.78 19.42
N SER A 122 0.97 -28.74 18.81
CA SER A 122 0.88 -30.12 19.33
C SER A 122 2.18 -30.93 19.12
N GLY A 123 3.12 -30.42 18.33
CA GLY A 123 4.46 -30.99 18.18
C GLY A 123 5.45 -30.51 19.25
N MET A 124 6.74 -30.81 19.05
CA MET A 124 7.84 -30.34 19.92
C MET A 124 8.21 -28.87 19.63
N VAL A 125 7.24 -27.96 19.73
CA VAL A 125 7.41 -26.53 19.45
C VAL A 125 7.13 -25.73 20.72
N GLY A 126 8.10 -24.90 21.12
CA GLY A 126 7.97 -24.04 22.29
C GLY A 126 6.97 -22.90 22.08
N ARG A 127 6.29 -22.47 23.15
CA ARG A 127 5.24 -21.44 23.11
C ARG A 127 5.66 -20.12 22.45
N ARG A 128 6.95 -19.73 22.56
CA ARG A 128 7.47 -18.48 21.96
C ARG A 128 8.04 -18.69 20.56
N ALA A 129 8.25 -19.92 20.12
CA ALA A 129 9.00 -20.23 18.91
C ALA A 129 8.37 -19.65 17.63
N SER A 130 7.04 -19.65 17.52
CA SER A 130 6.35 -19.15 16.32
C SER A 130 6.44 -17.62 16.20
N LEU A 131 6.22 -16.90 17.32
CA LEU A 131 6.41 -15.46 17.37
C LEU A 131 7.87 -15.08 17.10
N THR A 132 8.82 -15.80 17.69
CA THR A 132 10.25 -15.57 17.44
C THR A 132 10.63 -15.84 15.99
N ALA A 133 10.14 -16.93 15.39
CA ALA A 133 10.39 -17.24 13.98
C ALA A 133 9.83 -16.16 13.03
N ALA A 134 8.63 -15.64 13.32
CA ALA A 134 8.04 -14.55 12.55
C ALA A 134 8.87 -13.26 12.64
N LEU A 135 9.29 -12.86 13.85
CA LEU A 135 10.15 -11.68 14.07
C LEU A 135 11.53 -11.85 13.44
N LEU A 136 12.13 -13.04 13.52
CA LEU A 136 13.41 -13.34 12.86
C LEU A 136 13.28 -13.30 11.33
N THR A 137 12.16 -13.76 10.77
CA THR A 137 11.89 -13.66 9.33
C THR A 137 11.82 -12.20 8.89
N ALA A 138 11.13 -11.35 9.66
CA ALA A 138 11.11 -9.91 9.41
C ALA A 138 12.49 -9.27 9.58
N LEU A 139 13.28 -9.68 10.58
CA LEU A 139 14.65 -9.22 10.77
C LEU A 139 15.54 -9.56 9.57
N VAL A 140 15.47 -10.79 9.05
CA VAL A 140 16.23 -11.21 7.86
C VAL A 140 15.84 -10.37 6.64
N ALA A 141 14.55 -10.14 6.42
CA ALA A 141 14.07 -9.31 5.30
C ALA A 141 14.58 -7.86 5.39
N ASN A 142 14.49 -7.24 6.57
CA ASN A 142 14.96 -5.87 6.80
C ASN A 142 16.49 -5.75 6.78
N ALA A 143 17.21 -6.75 7.26
CA ALA A 143 18.66 -6.80 7.16
C ALA A 143 19.11 -6.91 5.70
N ALA A 144 18.44 -7.73 4.88
CA ALA A 144 18.71 -7.81 3.45
C ALA A 144 18.47 -6.47 2.75
N LEU A 145 17.35 -5.78 3.05
CA LEU A 145 17.06 -4.45 2.55
C LEU A 145 18.15 -3.44 2.96
N ALA A 146 18.50 -3.40 4.25
CA ALA A 146 19.52 -2.51 4.78
C ALA A 146 20.88 -2.73 4.10
N LEU A 147 21.28 -3.99 3.91
CA LEU A 147 22.53 -4.36 3.24
C LEU A 147 22.53 -3.94 1.77
N LEU A 148 21.47 -4.22 1.01
CA LEU A 148 21.38 -3.86 -0.41
C LEU A 148 21.38 -2.35 -0.63
N VAL A 149 20.64 -1.59 0.20
CA VAL A 149 20.64 -0.12 0.13
C VAL A 149 22.01 0.45 0.51
N THR A 150 22.62 -0.05 1.58
CA THR A 150 23.97 0.37 2.01
C THR A 150 24.99 0.11 0.91
N ALA A 151 25.01 -1.11 0.35
CA ALA A 151 25.95 -1.49 -0.70
C ALA A 151 25.72 -0.69 -1.99
N GLY A 152 24.46 -0.52 -2.41
CA GLY A 152 24.13 0.18 -3.65
C GLY A 152 24.33 1.69 -3.59
N LEU A 153 24.26 2.31 -2.41
CA LEU A 153 24.53 3.75 -2.23
C LEU A 153 25.94 4.05 -1.71
N ALA A 154 26.79 3.06 -1.46
CA ALA A 154 28.13 3.27 -0.90
C ALA A 154 28.98 4.26 -1.73
N GLY A 155 28.79 4.31 -3.05
CA GLY A 155 29.44 5.26 -3.96
C GLY A 155 29.02 6.72 -3.78
N GLN A 156 27.91 6.99 -3.08
CA GLN A 156 27.48 8.35 -2.70
C GLN A 156 28.00 8.76 -1.31
N GLY A 157 28.68 7.87 -0.59
CA GLY A 157 29.17 8.06 0.77
C GLY A 157 28.83 6.86 1.67
N ALA A 158 29.83 6.07 2.06
CA ALA A 158 29.62 4.83 2.80
C ALA A 158 28.92 5.03 4.15
N THR A 159 29.29 6.08 4.89
CA THR A 159 28.72 6.41 6.21
C THR A 159 27.22 6.73 6.11
N GLY A 160 26.85 7.61 5.18
CA GLY A 160 25.45 7.97 4.93
C GLY A 160 24.63 6.81 4.38
N ALA A 161 25.22 5.98 3.52
CA ALA A 161 24.57 4.79 2.99
C ALA A 161 24.27 3.77 4.10
N LEU A 162 25.22 3.55 5.01
CA LEU A 162 25.04 2.69 6.18
C LEU A 162 23.94 3.21 7.11
N ALA A 163 23.97 4.52 7.42
CA ALA A 163 22.93 5.13 8.24
C ALA A 163 21.55 4.96 7.59
N PHE A 164 21.43 5.24 6.29
CA PHE A 164 20.16 5.13 5.59
C PHE A 164 19.63 3.69 5.56
N GLY A 165 20.50 2.72 5.23
CA GLY A 165 20.15 1.30 5.26
C GLY A 165 19.69 0.83 6.63
N LEU A 166 20.42 1.19 7.69
CA LEU A 166 20.05 0.85 9.07
C LEU A 166 18.76 1.55 9.51
N GLY A 167 18.53 2.80 9.10
CA GLY A 167 17.29 3.52 9.36
C GLY A 167 16.08 2.82 8.73
N LEU A 168 16.18 2.43 7.44
CA LEU A 168 15.11 1.69 6.75
C LEU A 168 14.81 0.35 7.43
N GLY A 169 15.87 -0.41 7.79
CA GLY A 169 15.72 -1.65 8.54
C GLY A 169 15.11 -1.43 9.93
N GLY A 170 15.48 -0.34 10.60
CA GLY A 170 14.94 0.07 11.90
C GLY A 170 13.45 0.37 11.86
N VAL A 171 12.98 1.13 10.86
CA VAL A 171 11.54 1.37 10.62
C VAL A 171 10.82 0.04 10.45
N GLY A 172 11.36 -0.84 9.60
CA GLY A 172 10.78 -2.16 9.38
C GLY A 172 10.69 -2.99 10.65
N LEU A 173 11.71 -2.96 11.53
CA LEU A 173 11.70 -3.70 12.79
C LEU A 173 10.66 -3.15 13.79
N VAL A 174 10.55 -1.83 13.92
CA VAL A 174 9.52 -1.21 14.79
C VAL A 174 8.11 -1.64 14.35
N PHE A 175 7.84 -1.67 13.05
CA PHE A 175 6.53 -2.13 12.57
C PHE A 175 6.35 -3.64 12.63
N ALA A 176 7.42 -4.44 12.58
CA ALA A 176 7.36 -5.87 12.86
C ALA A 176 6.93 -6.14 14.31
N THR A 177 7.53 -5.44 15.28
CA THR A 177 7.20 -5.59 16.70
C THR A 177 5.84 -4.99 17.06
N MET A 178 5.43 -3.90 16.41
CA MET A 178 4.07 -3.39 16.50
C MET A 178 3.05 -4.40 15.98
N ALA A 179 3.29 -5.00 14.81
CA ALA A 179 2.43 -6.06 14.28
C ALA A 179 2.31 -7.25 15.23
N ALA A 180 3.41 -7.62 15.89
CA ALA A 180 3.44 -8.67 16.90
C ALA A 180 2.57 -8.36 18.12
N ILE A 181 2.57 -7.12 18.63
CA ILE A 181 1.67 -6.68 19.70
C ILE A 181 0.23 -6.79 19.23
N VAL A 182 -0.09 -6.17 18.09
CA VAL A 182 -1.45 -6.14 17.56
C VAL A 182 -1.98 -7.55 17.32
N ALA A 183 -1.14 -8.48 16.84
CA ALA A 183 -1.50 -9.88 16.65
C ALA A 183 -1.90 -10.60 17.95
N GLN A 184 -1.45 -10.13 19.13
CA GLN A 184 -1.93 -10.65 20.42
C GLN A 184 -3.25 -10.00 20.85
N LEU A 185 -3.50 -8.75 20.42
CA LEU A 185 -4.69 -8.01 20.81
C LEU A 185 -5.96 -8.46 20.08
N THR A 186 -5.85 -9.01 18.86
CA THR A 186 -7.02 -9.40 18.06
C THR A 186 -6.98 -10.84 17.59
N GLU A 187 -8.16 -11.44 17.50
CA GLU A 187 -8.38 -12.76 16.92
C GLU A 187 -8.29 -12.84 15.39
N SER A 188 -8.37 -11.70 14.69
CA SER A 188 -8.42 -11.67 13.23
C SER A 188 -7.13 -11.15 12.63
N ALA A 189 -6.51 -11.92 11.73
CA ALA A 189 -5.34 -11.49 11.01
C ALA A 189 -5.63 -10.29 10.09
N ARG A 190 -6.87 -10.17 9.61
CA ARG A 190 -7.34 -9.00 8.87
C ARG A 190 -7.35 -7.75 9.75
N LEU A 191 -7.92 -7.86 10.95
CA LEU A 191 -7.96 -6.73 11.88
C LEU A 191 -6.54 -6.36 12.34
N ALA A 192 -5.66 -7.35 12.52
CA ALA A 192 -4.28 -7.10 12.89
C ALA A 192 -3.55 -6.27 11.83
N ARG A 193 -3.62 -6.69 10.55
CA ARG A 193 -3.08 -5.90 9.44
C ARG A 193 -3.67 -4.49 9.39
N GLY A 194 -4.99 -4.37 9.53
CA GLY A 194 -5.69 -3.09 9.47
C GLY A 194 -5.27 -2.13 10.58
N LEU A 195 -5.17 -2.60 11.82
CA LEU A 195 -4.73 -1.80 12.96
C LEU A 195 -3.27 -1.41 12.85
N THR A 196 -2.37 -2.33 12.47
CA THR A 196 -0.96 -1.98 12.26
C THR A 196 -0.77 -1.00 11.10
N ALA A 197 -1.52 -1.17 10.00
CA ALA A 197 -1.53 -0.22 8.90
C ALA A 197 -2.09 1.15 9.31
N ALA A 198 -3.11 1.20 10.18
CA ALA A 198 -3.62 2.44 10.73
C ALA A 198 -2.58 3.15 11.60
N VAL A 199 -1.80 2.41 12.40
CA VAL A 199 -0.66 2.97 13.15
C VAL A 199 0.41 3.53 12.21
N LEU A 200 0.70 2.83 11.09
CA LEU A 200 1.62 3.34 10.06
C LEU A 200 1.10 4.63 9.41
N GLY A 201 -0.19 4.67 9.07
CA GLY A 201 -0.84 5.87 8.53
C GLY A 201 -0.80 7.03 9.52
N ALA A 202 -1.07 6.78 10.80
CA ALA A 202 -0.96 7.79 11.85
C ALA A 202 0.48 8.30 12.00
N ALA A 203 1.48 7.42 11.96
CA ALA A 203 2.88 7.81 11.96
C ALA A 203 3.25 8.69 10.75
N PHE A 204 2.73 8.38 9.56
CA PHE A 204 2.92 9.20 8.37
C PHE A 204 2.29 10.58 8.51
N VAL A 205 1.06 10.66 9.03
CA VAL A 205 0.34 11.94 9.24
C VAL A 205 1.03 12.79 10.31
N LEU A 206 1.47 12.20 11.43
CA LEU A 206 2.21 12.91 12.47
C LEU A 206 3.50 13.52 11.93
N ARG A 207 4.26 12.75 11.14
CA ARG A 207 5.46 13.22 10.44
C ARG A 207 5.13 14.38 9.50
N ALA A 208 4.16 14.20 8.59
CA ALA A 208 3.77 15.23 7.62
C ALA A 208 3.31 16.54 8.30
N ALA A 209 2.53 16.43 9.38
CA ALA A 209 2.11 17.58 10.17
C ALA A 209 3.31 18.25 10.86
N GLY A 210 4.26 17.47 11.36
CA GLY A 210 5.47 17.99 11.97
C GLY A 210 6.36 18.77 11.01
N ASP A 211 6.59 18.24 9.82
CA ASP A 211 7.43 18.88 8.80
C ASP A 211 6.75 20.11 8.16
N SER A 212 5.42 20.17 8.21
CA SER A 212 4.69 21.38 7.83
C SER A 212 4.85 22.51 8.85
N ALA A 213 5.14 22.17 10.12
CA ALA A 213 5.23 23.13 11.22
C ALA A 213 6.65 23.68 11.41
N THR A 214 7.70 22.88 11.21
CA THR A 214 9.10 23.32 11.29
C THR A 214 9.93 22.77 10.13
N ASP A 215 10.90 23.55 9.65
CA ASP A 215 11.82 23.18 8.54
C ASP A 215 13.05 22.38 8.97
N ASP A 216 13.37 22.36 10.26
CA ASP A 216 14.61 21.77 10.77
C ASP A 216 14.47 20.32 11.28
N GLY A 217 13.24 19.78 11.25
CA GLY A 217 12.89 18.47 11.79
C GLY A 217 12.80 18.43 13.32
N SER A 218 12.77 19.57 14.02
CA SER A 218 12.67 19.65 15.48
C SER A 218 11.25 19.40 16.03
N SER A 219 10.24 19.44 15.18
CA SER A 219 8.84 19.28 15.58
C SER A 219 8.60 18.00 16.39
N VAL A 220 7.94 18.15 17.54
CA VAL A 220 7.55 17.02 18.40
C VAL A 220 6.73 15.99 17.63
N LEU A 221 5.90 16.42 16.68
CA LEU A 221 5.08 15.53 15.86
C LEU A 221 5.93 14.63 14.95
N THR A 222 7.01 15.17 14.37
CA THR A 222 7.99 14.39 13.59
C THR A 222 8.71 13.38 14.51
N TRP A 223 9.06 13.77 15.73
CA TRP A 223 9.72 12.87 16.71
C TRP A 223 8.80 11.81 17.34
N LEU A 224 7.48 11.95 17.28
CA LEU A 224 6.56 10.88 17.67
C LEU A 224 6.44 9.79 16.59
N SER A 225 6.89 10.07 15.37
CA SER A 225 6.79 9.15 14.25
C SER A 225 8.10 8.36 14.05
N PRO A 226 8.04 7.02 13.98
CA PRO A 226 9.18 6.21 13.54
C PRO A 226 9.66 6.56 12.13
N LEU A 227 8.79 7.13 11.28
CA LEU A 227 9.18 7.64 9.96
C LEU A 227 9.95 8.96 10.08
N GLY A 228 9.60 9.82 11.04
CA GLY A 228 10.34 11.04 11.32
C GLY A 228 11.71 10.79 11.96
N TRP A 229 11.89 9.66 12.66
CA TRP A 229 13.23 9.22 13.10
C TRP A 229 14.13 8.89 11.92
N LEU A 230 13.59 8.31 10.84
CA LEU A 230 14.38 8.02 9.64
C LEU A 230 14.90 9.31 9.00
N GLU A 231 14.07 10.34 8.93
CA GLU A 231 14.48 11.67 8.45
C GLU A 231 15.51 12.31 9.38
N ASN A 232 15.24 12.29 10.68
CA ASN A 232 16.12 12.87 11.70
C ASN A 232 17.44 12.11 11.90
N LEU A 233 17.59 10.92 11.31
CA LEU A 233 18.89 10.25 11.23
C LEU A 233 19.88 11.04 10.34
N ARG A 234 19.37 11.89 9.43
CA ARG A 234 20.16 12.78 8.56
C ARG A 234 21.23 12.04 7.77
N SER A 235 20.84 10.94 7.12
CA SER A 235 21.73 10.17 6.26
C SER A 235 22.34 11.06 5.18
N PHE A 236 23.68 11.04 5.03
CA PHE A 236 24.44 11.92 4.13
C PHE A 236 24.43 13.42 4.49
N ALA A 237 23.98 13.79 5.69
CA ALA A 237 23.83 15.18 6.13
C ALA A 237 24.22 15.37 7.61
N GLY A 238 25.32 14.73 8.03
CA GLY A 238 25.77 14.70 9.42
C GLY A 238 24.93 13.74 10.27
N GLU A 239 25.24 12.45 10.17
CA GLU A 239 24.41 11.38 10.71
C GLU A 239 24.23 11.47 12.23
N ARG A 240 22.97 11.42 12.67
CA ARG A 240 22.62 11.39 14.10
C ARG A 240 22.48 9.95 14.58
N TRP A 241 23.62 9.26 14.72
CA TRP A 241 23.68 7.83 15.07
C TRP A 241 22.88 7.43 16.32
N TRP A 242 22.74 8.34 17.29
CA TRP A 242 21.94 8.08 18.48
C TRP A 242 20.45 7.81 18.17
N VAL A 243 19.93 8.29 17.02
CA VAL A 243 18.54 8.01 16.58
C VAL A 243 18.32 6.52 16.34
N LEU A 244 19.37 5.75 16.00
CA LEU A 244 19.28 4.29 15.92
C LEU A 244 18.91 3.64 17.25
N LEU A 245 19.29 4.26 18.38
CA LEU A 245 18.89 3.81 19.71
C LEU A 245 17.38 3.92 19.92
N LEU A 246 16.70 4.88 19.28
CA LEU A 246 15.23 4.98 19.35
C LEU A 246 14.57 3.79 18.66
N PHE A 247 15.04 3.42 17.46
CA PHE A 247 14.54 2.23 16.75
C PHE A 247 14.76 0.95 17.56
N LEU A 248 15.98 0.75 18.08
CA LEU A 248 16.32 -0.41 18.90
C LEU A 248 15.50 -0.47 20.19
N THR A 249 15.35 0.66 20.89
CA THR A 249 14.59 0.75 22.14
C THR A 249 13.11 0.49 21.89
N ALA A 250 12.53 1.10 20.86
CA ALA A 250 11.13 0.88 20.49
C ALA A 250 10.88 -0.59 20.11
N ALA A 251 11.74 -1.19 19.28
CA ALA A 251 11.63 -2.60 18.91
C ALA A 251 11.79 -3.54 20.12
N ALA A 252 12.74 -3.27 21.02
CA ALA A 252 12.94 -4.06 22.23
C ALA A 252 11.75 -3.98 23.20
N LEU A 253 11.24 -2.77 23.46
CA LEU A 253 10.09 -2.56 24.34
C LEU A 253 8.81 -3.20 23.75
N GLN A 254 8.56 -2.97 22.46
CA GLN A 254 7.40 -3.53 21.78
C GLN A 254 7.48 -5.06 21.66
N GLY A 255 8.66 -5.59 21.32
CA GLY A 255 8.91 -7.03 21.28
C GLY A 255 8.70 -7.68 22.65
N THR A 256 9.22 -7.07 23.71
CA THR A 256 8.99 -7.51 25.09
C THR A 256 7.50 -7.52 25.44
N ALA A 257 6.78 -6.45 25.11
CA ALA A 257 5.32 -6.39 25.30
C ALA A 257 4.60 -7.51 24.54
N ALA A 258 4.98 -7.76 23.28
CA ALA A 258 4.41 -8.84 22.48
C ALA A 258 4.65 -10.23 23.12
N TYR A 259 5.85 -10.50 23.63
CA TYR A 259 6.15 -11.77 24.32
C TYR A 259 5.40 -11.92 25.65
N VAL A 260 5.24 -10.83 26.42
CA VAL A 260 4.47 -10.83 27.66
C VAL A 260 3.00 -11.13 27.37
N LEU A 261 2.43 -10.47 26.36
CA LEU A 261 1.05 -10.70 25.92
C LEU A 261 0.86 -12.15 25.43
N ALA A 262 1.74 -12.63 24.55
CA ALA A 262 1.70 -14.02 24.06
C ALA A 262 1.86 -15.07 25.17
N GLY A 263 2.61 -14.74 26.23
CA GLY A 263 2.78 -15.60 27.41
C GLY A 263 1.58 -15.65 28.35
N ARG A 264 0.65 -14.69 28.24
CA ARG A 264 -0.57 -14.61 29.06
C ARG A 264 -1.84 -15.05 28.31
N ARG A 265 -1.74 -15.21 26.99
CA ARG A 265 -2.86 -15.56 26.11
C ARG A 265 -2.77 -17.01 25.64
N ASP A 266 -3.89 -17.72 25.67
CA ASP A 266 -3.99 -19.07 25.08
C ASP A 266 -4.10 -18.99 23.56
N VAL A 267 -3.71 -20.07 22.88
CA VAL A 267 -3.78 -20.14 21.41
C VAL A 267 -5.22 -19.92 20.95
N GLY A 268 -5.41 -19.18 19.86
CA GLY A 268 -6.73 -18.86 19.33
C GLY A 268 -7.43 -17.68 20.02
N MET A 269 -7.17 -17.42 21.31
CA MET A 269 -7.79 -16.31 22.06
C MET A 269 -7.24 -14.94 21.66
N SER A 270 -7.81 -13.84 22.17
CA SER A 270 -7.29 -12.48 22.04
C SER A 270 -7.61 -11.62 23.27
N PHE A 271 -6.86 -10.52 23.48
CA PHE A 271 -7.11 -9.61 24.61
C PHE A 271 -8.28 -8.66 24.37
N LEU A 272 -8.61 -8.36 23.10
CA LEU A 272 -9.81 -7.60 22.76
C LEU A 272 -10.95 -8.57 22.51
N PRO A 273 -12.03 -8.54 23.31
CA PRO A 273 -13.09 -9.51 23.19
C PRO A 273 -13.77 -9.42 21.83
N THR A 274 -13.89 -10.57 21.16
CA THR A 274 -14.77 -10.69 20.00
C THR A 274 -16.20 -10.52 20.48
N ARG A 275 -16.86 -9.43 20.07
CA ARG A 275 -18.24 -9.15 20.46
C ARG A 275 -19.12 -10.31 19.97
N PRO A 276 -19.93 -10.97 20.84
CA PRO A 276 -20.70 -12.17 20.50
C PRO A 276 -21.79 -11.95 19.42
N GLY A 277 -21.91 -10.75 18.88
CA GLY A 277 -23.00 -10.36 18.00
C GLY A 277 -24.31 -10.21 18.77
N PRO A 278 -25.36 -9.67 18.12
CA PRO A 278 -26.69 -9.64 18.71
C PRO A 278 -27.25 -11.07 18.84
N ALA A 279 -28.04 -11.32 19.89
CA ALA A 279 -28.69 -12.62 20.13
C ALA A 279 -29.56 -13.09 18.94
N ALA A 280 -30.16 -12.13 18.22
CA ALA A 280 -30.78 -12.37 16.92
C ALA A 280 -29.95 -11.69 15.82
N GLY A 281 -29.46 -12.49 14.87
CA GLY A 281 -28.72 -12.00 13.71
C GLY A 281 -29.59 -11.13 12.81
N ARG A 282 -29.09 -9.95 12.41
CA ARG A 282 -29.76 -9.06 11.44
C ARG A 282 -29.39 -9.34 9.97
N LEU A 283 -28.61 -10.39 9.72
CA LEU A 283 -28.13 -10.75 8.38
C LEU A 283 -29.16 -11.62 7.65
N ALA A 284 -30.17 -10.98 7.08
CA ALA A 284 -31.27 -11.67 6.39
C ALA A 284 -30.96 -12.05 4.93
N SER A 285 -29.79 -11.70 4.39
CA SER A 285 -29.42 -12.01 3.00
C SER A 285 -27.92 -12.18 2.79
N ALA A 286 -27.55 -12.91 1.74
CA ALA A 286 -26.16 -13.04 1.30
C ALA A 286 -25.52 -11.68 0.98
N SER A 287 -26.29 -10.72 0.45
CA SER A 287 -25.82 -9.36 0.20
C SER A 287 -25.54 -8.60 1.49
N ALA A 288 -26.35 -8.77 2.55
CA ALA A 288 -26.09 -8.17 3.85
C ALA A 288 -24.81 -8.75 4.49
N LEU A 289 -24.58 -10.06 4.33
CA LEU A 289 -23.33 -10.69 4.74
C LEU A 289 -22.15 -10.13 3.96
N ALA A 290 -22.24 -10.05 2.63
CA ALA A 290 -21.21 -9.47 1.78
C ALA A 290 -20.85 -8.03 2.19
N TRP A 291 -21.85 -7.20 2.50
CA TRP A 291 -21.63 -5.83 2.99
C TRP A 291 -20.90 -5.81 4.33
N ARG A 292 -21.36 -6.59 5.31
CA ARG A 292 -20.70 -6.68 6.63
C ARG A 292 -19.22 -7.05 6.50
N LEU A 293 -18.94 -7.93 5.55
CA LEU A 293 -17.64 -8.51 5.29
C LEU A 293 -16.70 -7.58 4.48
N GLN A 294 -17.24 -6.63 3.71
CA GLN A 294 -16.48 -5.71 2.87
C GLN A 294 -16.45 -4.26 3.34
N ARG A 295 -17.41 -3.84 4.19
CA ARG A 295 -17.59 -2.45 4.62
C ARG A 295 -16.30 -1.81 5.15
N GLY A 296 -15.49 -2.54 5.91
CA GLY A 296 -14.23 -2.00 6.45
C GLY A 296 -13.22 -1.66 5.35
N SER A 297 -13.14 -2.50 4.32
CA SER A 297 -12.31 -2.24 3.14
C SER A 297 -12.86 -1.08 2.32
N VAL A 298 -14.16 -1.06 2.04
CA VAL A 298 -14.82 0.03 1.30
C VAL A 298 -14.58 1.37 2.00
N LEU A 299 -14.78 1.44 3.33
CA LEU A 299 -14.57 2.66 4.11
C LEU A 299 -13.10 3.08 4.12
N GLY A 300 -12.16 2.14 4.27
CA GLY A 300 -10.72 2.44 4.25
C GLY A 300 -10.27 3.01 2.91
N TRP A 301 -10.65 2.38 1.80
CA TRP A 301 -10.35 2.87 0.46
C TRP A 301 -11.06 4.20 0.14
N SER A 302 -12.32 4.35 0.57
CA SER A 302 -13.09 5.59 0.43
C SER A 302 -12.40 6.76 1.12
N LEU A 303 -11.97 6.57 2.36
CA LEU A 303 -11.23 7.58 3.11
C LEU A 303 -9.87 7.89 2.46
N GLY A 304 -9.13 6.85 2.04
CA GLY A 304 -7.85 7.03 1.36
C GLY A 304 -7.97 7.83 0.06
N PHE A 305 -8.97 7.53 -0.77
CA PHE A 305 -9.21 8.24 -2.03
C PHE A 305 -9.69 9.68 -1.81
N LEU A 306 -10.56 9.90 -0.83
CA LEU A 306 -11.00 11.25 -0.43
C LEU A 306 -9.80 12.11 0.02
N LEU A 307 -8.97 11.57 0.91
CA LEU A 307 -7.79 12.27 1.42
C LEU A 307 -6.74 12.51 0.33
N ALA A 308 -6.49 11.52 -0.53
CA ALA A 308 -5.58 11.67 -1.67
C ALA A 308 -6.07 12.77 -2.62
N GLY A 309 -7.36 12.77 -2.95
CA GLY A 309 -7.97 13.84 -3.75
C GLY A 309 -7.82 15.20 -3.08
N LEU A 310 -8.06 15.31 -1.78
CA LEU A 310 -7.91 16.58 -1.04
C LEU A 310 -6.47 17.10 -1.06
N VAL A 311 -5.49 16.23 -0.83
CA VAL A 311 -4.06 16.58 -0.86
C VAL A 311 -3.65 17.01 -2.26
N TYR A 312 -3.92 16.21 -3.29
CA TYR A 312 -3.53 16.53 -4.67
C TYR A 312 -4.29 17.75 -5.21
N GLY A 313 -5.56 17.91 -4.84
CA GLY A 313 -6.35 19.12 -5.13
C GLY A 313 -5.69 20.36 -4.56
N GLY A 314 -5.29 20.34 -3.29
CA GLY A 314 -4.60 21.46 -2.64
C GLY A 314 -3.24 21.80 -3.26
N MET A 315 -2.57 20.81 -3.88
CA MET A 315 -1.31 21.04 -4.58
C MET A 315 -1.48 21.67 -5.97
N THR A 316 -2.69 21.65 -6.52
CA THR A 316 -2.92 21.95 -7.95
C THR A 316 -2.53 23.39 -8.33
N ASP A 317 -2.79 24.38 -7.47
CA ASP A 317 -2.40 25.77 -7.74
C ASP A 317 -0.86 25.95 -7.72
N GLY A 318 -0.16 25.23 -6.86
CA GLY A 318 1.30 25.32 -6.70
C GLY A 318 2.11 24.70 -7.86
N VAL A 319 1.50 23.86 -8.69
CA VAL A 319 2.16 23.26 -9.86
C VAL A 319 2.45 24.30 -10.94
N ALA A 320 1.54 25.26 -11.12
CA ALA A 320 1.72 26.35 -12.06
C ALA A 320 2.79 27.35 -11.62
N ASP A 321 2.99 27.48 -10.31
CA ASP A 321 4.01 28.35 -9.72
C ASP A 321 5.38 27.66 -9.66
N PHE A 322 5.45 26.34 -9.93
CA PHE A 322 6.67 25.52 -9.98
C PHE A 322 7.53 25.77 -11.23
N VAL A 323 7.06 26.64 -12.11
CA VAL A 323 7.64 26.92 -13.41
C VAL A 323 8.53 28.14 -13.28
N GLY A 324 9.81 27.92 -13.02
CA GLY A 324 10.81 28.99 -12.93
C GLY A 324 10.96 29.80 -14.23
N ASP A 325 11.75 30.88 -14.16
CA ASP A 325 12.08 31.83 -15.23
C ASP A 325 12.99 31.23 -16.35
N ASN A 326 12.80 29.96 -16.71
CA ASN A 326 13.50 29.35 -17.84
C ASN A 326 12.69 29.53 -19.12
N ASP A 327 13.27 30.17 -20.13
CA ASP A 327 12.62 30.47 -21.41
C ASP A 327 12.17 29.21 -22.15
N ASN A 328 12.91 28.10 -22.06
CA ASN A 328 12.55 26.82 -22.70
C ASN A 328 11.37 26.15 -21.98
N ALA A 329 11.32 26.28 -20.66
CA ALA A 329 10.18 25.87 -19.87
C ALA A 329 8.95 26.68 -20.33
N ARG A 330 9.03 28.03 -20.32
CA ARG A 330 7.96 28.94 -20.75
C ARG A 330 7.40 28.64 -22.15
N GLU A 331 8.24 28.29 -23.10
CA GLU A 331 7.80 27.93 -24.45
C GLU A 331 6.96 26.63 -24.46
N ILE A 332 7.39 25.62 -23.69
CA ILE A 332 6.62 24.39 -23.48
C ILE A 332 5.29 24.70 -22.75
N PHE A 333 5.30 25.59 -21.74
CA PHE A 333 4.07 26.04 -21.06
C PHE A 333 3.10 26.71 -22.02
N GLN A 334 3.57 27.62 -22.87
CA GLN A 334 2.73 28.31 -23.84
C GLN A 334 2.14 27.34 -24.86
N ARG A 335 2.95 26.37 -25.35
CA ARG A 335 2.47 25.32 -26.26
C ARG A 335 1.44 24.39 -25.63
N MET A 336 1.52 24.15 -24.31
CA MET A 336 0.54 23.36 -23.58
C MET A 336 -0.77 24.13 -23.27
N GLY A 337 -0.90 25.40 -23.67
CA GLY A 337 -2.08 26.23 -23.37
C GLY A 337 -1.94 27.07 -22.10
N GLY A 338 -0.70 27.33 -21.67
CA GLY A 338 -0.40 28.17 -20.52
C GLY A 338 -0.75 27.53 -19.18
N ARG A 339 -1.06 28.37 -18.19
CA ARG A 339 -1.33 27.95 -16.80
C ARG A 339 -2.46 26.93 -16.70
N THR A 340 -3.55 27.15 -17.44
CA THR A 340 -4.72 26.26 -17.46
C THR A 340 -4.37 24.90 -18.03
N GLY A 341 -3.63 24.84 -19.14
CA GLY A 341 -3.25 23.57 -19.75
C GLY A 341 -2.33 22.72 -18.88
N LEU A 342 -1.40 23.35 -18.14
CA LEU A 342 -0.57 22.65 -17.17
C LEU A 342 -1.40 22.09 -16.01
N THR A 343 -2.29 22.91 -15.45
CA THR A 343 -3.18 22.50 -14.37
C THR A 343 -4.05 21.32 -14.81
N ASP A 344 -4.63 21.39 -16.00
CA ASP A 344 -5.45 20.32 -16.55
C ASP A 344 -4.65 19.03 -16.81
N ALA A 345 -3.41 19.16 -17.28
CA ALA A 345 -2.50 18.01 -17.46
C ALA A 345 -2.12 17.36 -16.13
N PHE A 346 -1.82 18.16 -15.11
CA PHE A 346 -1.55 17.68 -13.75
C PHE A 346 -2.77 16.95 -13.18
N LEU A 347 -3.96 17.56 -13.24
CA LEU A 347 -5.21 16.95 -12.78
C LEU A 347 -5.50 15.64 -13.54
N ALA A 348 -5.38 15.64 -14.87
CA ALA A 348 -5.58 14.44 -15.68
C ALA A 348 -4.61 13.32 -15.30
N SER A 349 -3.34 13.65 -15.04
CA SER A 349 -2.32 12.69 -14.61
C SER A 349 -2.64 12.10 -13.23
N MET A 350 -3.01 12.93 -12.25
CA MET A 350 -3.31 12.46 -10.90
C MET A 350 -4.60 11.66 -10.84
N VAL A 351 -5.63 12.06 -11.60
CA VAL A 351 -6.88 11.31 -11.74
C VAL A 351 -6.63 9.95 -12.41
N GLY A 352 -5.82 9.93 -13.47
CA GLY A 352 -5.40 8.67 -14.13
C GLY A 352 -4.64 7.75 -13.17
N MET A 353 -3.73 8.29 -12.37
CA MET A 353 -3.01 7.56 -11.34
C MET A 353 -3.95 6.95 -10.29
N LEU A 354 -4.92 7.72 -9.78
CA LEU A 354 -5.93 7.18 -8.86
C LEU A 354 -6.81 6.11 -9.51
N GLY A 355 -7.12 6.26 -10.81
CA GLY A 355 -7.81 5.23 -11.59
C GLY A 355 -7.04 3.90 -11.61
N LEU A 356 -5.72 3.95 -11.89
CA LEU A 356 -4.85 2.76 -11.85
C LEU A 356 -4.82 2.14 -10.45
N VAL A 357 -4.74 2.95 -9.40
CA VAL A 357 -4.78 2.47 -8.01
C VAL A 357 -6.15 1.85 -7.66
N ALA A 358 -7.26 2.39 -8.18
CA ALA A 358 -8.60 1.85 -7.98
C ALA A 358 -8.79 0.45 -8.61
N ALA A 359 -7.96 0.09 -9.60
CA ALA A 359 -7.91 -1.28 -10.13
C ALA A 359 -7.50 -2.30 -9.03
N LEU A 360 -6.64 -1.91 -8.07
CA LEU A 360 -6.26 -2.76 -6.95
C LEU A 360 -7.45 -3.01 -6.01
N TYR A 361 -8.26 -1.97 -5.77
CA TYR A 361 -9.48 -2.09 -4.97
C TYR A 361 -10.43 -3.12 -5.59
N ILE A 362 -10.79 -2.97 -6.86
CA ILE A 362 -11.80 -3.84 -7.48
C ILE A 362 -11.32 -5.29 -7.56
N VAL A 363 -10.04 -5.54 -7.85
CA VAL A 363 -9.45 -6.88 -7.83
C VAL A 363 -9.55 -7.50 -6.44
N SER A 364 -9.13 -6.76 -5.40
CA SER A 364 -9.18 -7.24 -4.02
C SER A 364 -10.60 -7.53 -3.54
N SER A 365 -11.58 -6.73 -3.98
CA SER A 365 -12.98 -6.86 -3.63
C SER A 365 -13.64 -8.06 -4.36
N VAL A 366 -13.38 -8.25 -5.65
CA VAL A 366 -13.88 -9.39 -6.42
C VAL A 366 -13.28 -10.71 -5.91
N LEU A 367 -11.96 -10.76 -5.68
CA LEU A 367 -11.29 -11.95 -5.16
C LEU A 367 -11.71 -12.35 -3.75
N ARG A 368 -12.52 -11.51 -3.09
CA ARG A 368 -13.17 -11.90 -1.85
C ARG A 368 -14.12 -13.09 -2.05
N LEU A 369 -14.74 -13.24 -3.22
CA LEU A 369 -15.53 -14.43 -3.56
C LEU A 369 -14.65 -15.68 -3.55
N HIS A 370 -13.50 -15.62 -4.22
CA HIS A 370 -12.51 -16.69 -4.23
C HIS A 370 -12.05 -17.03 -2.80
N GLY A 371 -11.77 -16.03 -1.97
CA GLY A 371 -11.36 -16.25 -0.58
C GLY A 371 -12.43 -16.79 0.36
N GLU A 372 -13.73 -16.65 0.05
CA GLU A 372 -14.80 -17.35 0.77
C GLU A 372 -14.93 -18.80 0.29
N GLU A 373 -14.70 -19.05 -1.00
CA GLU A 373 -14.72 -20.38 -1.60
C GLU A 373 -13.55 -21.24 -1.09
N THR A 374 -12.30 -20.79 -1.24
CA THR A 374 -11.10 -21.54 -0.84
C THR A 374 -10.95 -21.74 0.66
N SER A 375 -11.73 -21.04 1.47
CA SER A 375 -11.73 -21.19 2.93
C SER A 375 -12.88 -22.04 3.44
N GLY A 376 -13.66 -22.68 2.55
CA GLY A 376 -14.83 -23.48 2.91
C GLY A 376 -16.00 -22.68 3.51
N ARG A 377 -15.96 -21.34 3.46
CA ARG A 377 -17.02 -20.48 4.06
C ARG A 377 -18.20 -20.28 3.12
N ALA A 378 -17.99 -20.44 1.81
CA ALA A 378 -19.05 -20.35 0.82
C ALA A 378 -20.04 -21.53 0.91
N GLU A 379 -19.57 -22.73 1.26
CA GLU A 379 -20.37 -23.95 1.30
C GLU A 379 -21.55 -23.89 2.29
N PRO A 380 -21.36 -23.54 3.59
CA PRO A 380 -22.49 -23.40 4.51
C PRO A 380 -23.53 -22.38 4.04
N VAL A 381 -23.10 -21.31 3.37
CA VAL A 381 -24.01 -20.27 2.85
C VAL A 381 -24.81 -20.80 1.65
N LEU A 382 -24.17 -21.53 0.75
CA LEU A 382 -24.78 -22.06 -0.47
C LEU A 382 -25.57 -23.36 -0.24
N ALA A 383 -25.39 -24.00 0.90
CA ALA A 383 -26.26 -25.09 1.37
C ALA A 383 -27.66 -24.60 1.79
N ASN A 384 -27.80 -23.30 2.09
CA ASN A 384 -29.10 -22.66 2.34
C ASN A 384 -29.82 -22.33 1.01
N ALA A 385 -31.04 -21.79 1.08
CA ALA A 385 -31.83 -21.35 -0.08
C ALA A 385 -31.28 -20.07 -0.77
N VAL A 386 -29.97 -20.02 -1.05
CA VAL A 386 -29.27 -18.91 -1.72
C VAL A 386 -28.61 -19.43 -2.99
N GLY A 387 -29.10 -18.99 -4.14
CA GLY A 387 -28.46 -19.31 -5.42
C GLY A 387 -27.07 -18.68 -5.57
N ARG A 388 -26.15 -19.37 -6.26
CA ARG A 388 -24.76 -18.93 -6.50
C ARG A 388 -24.65 -17.53 -7.10
N LEU A 389 -25.52 -17.21 -8.05
CA LEU A 389 -25.56 -15.88 -8.68
C LEU A 389 -26.01 -14.79 -7.70
N ARG A 390 -26.95 -15.07 -6.80
CA ARG A 390 -27.41 -14.12 -5.79
C ARG A 390 -26.33 -13.85 -4.76
N TRP A 391 -25.60 -14.91 -4.36
CA TRP A 391 -24.42 -14.80 -3.50
C TRP A 391 -23.32 -13.95 -4.17
N ALA A 392 -22.95 -14.27 -5.41
CA ALA A 392 -21.95 -13.53 -6.17
C ALA A 392 -22.35 -12.07 -6.38
N ALA A 393 -23.58 -11.80 -6.81
CA ALA A 393 -24.11 -10.44 -7.00
C ALA A 393 -23.98 -9.59 -5.73
N GLY A 394 -24.21 -10.18 -4.54
CA GLY A 394 -24.02 -9.48 -3.27
C GLY A 394 -22.60 -8.95 -3.07
N HIS A 395 -21.57 -9.69 -3.50
CA HIS A 395 -20.19 -9.22 -3.46
C HIS A 395 -19.85 -8.26 -4.61
N LEU A 396 -20.35 -8.54 -5.82
CA LEU A 396 -20.03 -7.73 -7.00
C LEU A 396 -20.65 -6.35 -6.94
N VAL A 397 -21.86 -6.19 -6.39
CA VAL A 397 -22.45 -4.86 -6.17
C VAL A 397 -21.53 -3.98 -5.31
N ILE A 398 -20.88 -4.57 -4.31
CA ILE A 398 -19.93 -3.86 -3.45
C ILE A 398 -18.62 -3.58 -4.19
N ALA A 399 -18.14 -4.51 -5.00
CA ALA A 399 -16.91 -4.31 -5.78
C ALA A 399 -17.05 -3.21 -6.83
N PHE A 400 -18.06 -3.29 -7.68
CA PHE A 400 -18.29 -2.33 -8.76
C PHE A 400 -18.84 -1.00 -8.23
N GLY A 401 -19.80 -1.05 -7.30
CA GLY A 401 -20.36 0.16 -6.66
C GLY A 401 -19.35 0.85 -5.75
N GLY A 402 -18.53 0.09 -5.02
CA GLY A 402 -17.43 0.63 -4.23
C GLY A 402 -16.36 1.29 -5.09
N ALA A 403 -16.02 0.73 -6.26
CA ALA A 403 -15.08 1.34 -7.19
C ALA A 403 -15.59 2.70 -7.70
N ALA A 404 -16.88 2.78 -8.02
CA ALA A 404 -17.51 4.04 -8.38
C ALA A 404 -17.52 5.05 -7.21
N LEU A 405 -17.83 4.58 -6.00
CA LEU A 405 -17.83 5.40 -4.79
C LEU A 405 -16.45 5.99 -4.48
N ILE A 406 -15.38 5.19 -4.52
CA ILE A 406 -14.05 5.69 -4.20
C ILE A 406 -13.55 6.70 -5.24
N MET A 407 -13.87 6.52 -6.53
CA MET A 407 -13.52 7.50 -7.57
C MET A 407 -14.34 8.78 -7.44
N LEU A 408 -15.63 8.66 -7.08
CA LEU A 408 -16.46 9.82 -6.77
C LEU A 408 -15.88 10.61 -5.58
N LEU A 409 -15.48 9.92 -4.51
CA LEU A 409 -14.87 10.54 -3.34
C LEU A 409 -13.49 11.16 -3.64
N ALA A 410 -12.69 10.55 -4.51
CA ALA A 410 -11.47 11.18 -5.00
C ALA A 410 -11.77 12.48 -5.76
N GLY A 411 -12.75 12.48 -6.66
CA GLY A 411 -13.17 13.69 -7.37
C GLY A 411 -13.70 14.77 -6.45
N LEU A 412 -14.48 14.41 -5.41
CA LEU A 412 -14.93 15.34 -4.38
C LEU A 412 -13.74 15.88 -3.56
N GLY A 413 -12.79 15.03 -3.20
CA GLY A 413 -11.56 15.43 -2.54
C GLY A 413 -10.78 16.45 -3.38
N PHE A 414 -10.57 16.16 -4.65
CA PHE A 414 -9.92 17.10 -5.59
C PHE A 414 -10.67 18.41 -5.69
N ALA A 415 -11.98 18.38 -5.87
CA ALA A 415 -12.81 19.57 -5.99
C ALA A 415 -12.74 20.45 -4.73
N VAL A 416 -12.76 19.83 -3.54
CA VAL A 416 -12.61 20.54 -2.26
C VAL A 416 -11.19 21.08 -2.07
N GLY A 417 -10.17 20.27 -2.35
CA GLY A 417 -8.77 20.67 -2.21
C GLY A 417 -8.36 21.77 -3.17
N TYR A 418 -8.82 21.71 -4.41
CA TYR A 418 -8.52 22.71 -5.45
C TYR A 418 -9.43 23.94 -5.35
N GLY A 419 -10.65 23.80 -4.84
CA GLY A 419 -11.62 24.89 -4.69
C GLY A 419 -12.21 25.42 -6.00
N LYS A 420 -11.86 24.82 -7.15
CA LYS A 420 -12.28 25.23 -8.50
C LYS A 420 -12.68 24.00 -9.32
N GLN A 421 -13.42 24.23 -10.42
CA GLN A 421 -13.71 23.22 -11.46
C GLN A 421 -14.29 21.87 -10.96
N ALA A 422 -15.17 21.89 -9.95
CA ALA A 422 -15.72 20.66 -9.37
C ALA A 422 -16.37 19.72 -10.41
N GLY A 423 -17.14 20.26 -11.36
CA GLY A 423 -17.81 19.49 -12.42
C GLY A 423 -16.83 18.71 -13.32
N PRO A 424 -15.91 19.40 -14.03
CA PRO A 424 -14.89 18.74 -14.87
C PRO A 424 -14.04 17.70 -14.13
N ILE A 425 -13.62 18.00 -12.90
CA ILE A 425 -12.83 17.09 -12.06
C ILE A 425 -13.62 15.83 -11.69
N LEU A 426 -14.88 15.99 -11.24
CA LEU A 426 -15.75 14.86 -10.94
C LEU A 426 -15.99 14.00 -12.19
N GLY A 427 -16.22 14.64 -13.34
CA GLY A 427 -16.34 13.96 -14.64
C GLY A 427 -15.08 13.16 -14.98
N ALA A 428 -13.89 13.75 -14.82
CA ALA A 428 -12.61 13.08 -15.06
C ALA A 428 -12.44 11.84 -14.18
N CYS A 429 -12.74 11.93 -12.87
CA CYS A 429 -12.68 10.78 -11.96
C CYS A 429 -13.70 9.69 -12.31
N LEU A 430 -14.93 10.06 -12.66
CA LEU A 430 -15.97 9.07 -12.96
C LEU A 430 -15.72 8.34 -14.28
N VAL A 431 -15.06 8.97 -15.26
CA VAL A 431 -14.66 8.30 -16.51
C VAL A 431 -13.68 7.15 -16.26
N GLN A 432 -12.79 7.27 -15.26
CA GLN A 432 -11.86 6.20 -14.89
C GLN A 432 -12.57 4.91 -14.45
N VAL A 433 -13.80 5.00 -13.95
CA VAL A 433 -14.58 3.85 -13.48
C VAL A 433 -14.78 2.81 -14.61
N ALA A 434 -14.89 3.25 -15.87
CA ALA A 434 -15.04 2.34 -17.00
C ALA A 434 -13.83 1.40 -17.15
N ALA A 435 -12.60 1.93 -17.06
CA ALA A 435 -11.39 1.11 -17.12
C ALA A 435 -11.24 0.22 -15.86
N VAL A 436 -11.56 0.74 -14.67
CA VAL A 436 -11.55 -0.03 -13.42
C VAL A 436 -12.51 -1.23 -13.53
N TRP A 437 -13.70 -1.03 -14.08
CA TRP A 437 -14.69 -2.09 -14.28
C TRP A 437 -14.25 -3.15 -15.28
N VAL A 438 -13.43 -2.82 -16.29
CA VAL A 438 -12.81 -3.83 -17.16
C VAL A 438 -11.90 -4.77 -16.36
N VAL A 439 -11.05 -4.22 -15.49
CA VAL A 439 -10.19 -5.03 -14.61
C VAL A 439 -11.02 -5.88 -13.64
N GLY A 440 -12.10 -5.30 -13.09
CA GLY A 440 -13.08 -6.04 -12.29
C GLY A 440 -13.73 -7.19 -13.05
N GLY A 441 -14.21 -6.92 -14.27
CA GLY A 441 -14.84 -7.90 -15.15
C GLY A 441 -13.90 -9.04 -15.53
N LEU A 442 -12.63 -8.74 -15.80
CA LEU A 442 -11.60 -9.76 -16.01
C LEU A 442 -11.37 -10.61 -14.77
N THR A 443 -11.35 -10.00 -13.58
CA THR A 443 -11.20 -10.74 -12.33
C THR A 443 -12.39 -11.68 -12.10
N VAL A 444 -13.62 -11.23 -12.40
CA VAL A 444 -14.83 -12.06 -12.36
C VAL A 444 -14.76 -13.19 -13.38
N LEU A 445 -14.28 -12.91 -14.60
CA LEU A 445 -14.09 -13.90 -15.66
C LEU A 445 -13.13 -15.02 -15.22
N LEU A 446 -11.95 -14.64 -14.71
CA LEU A 446 -10.94 -15.59 -14.22
C LEU A 446 -11.49 -16.42 -13.05
N HIS A 447 -12.10 -15.78 -12.06
CA HIS A 447 -12.71 -16.48 -10.94
C HIS A 447 -13.86 -17.43 -11.36
N GLY A 448 -14.65 -16.99 -12.34
CA GLY A 448 -15.82 -17.72 -12.83
C GLY A 448 -15.48 -18.94 -13.67
N LEU A 449 -14.47 -18.85 -14.54
CA LEU A 449 -14.09 -19.92 -15.48
C LEU A 449 -12.92 -20.79 -14.98
N ALA A 450 -11.96 -20.20 -14.26
CA ALA A 450 -10.75 -20.86 -13.82
C ALA A 450 -10.40 -20.43 -12.38
N PRO A 451 -11.12 -20.92 -11.36
CA PRO A 451 -10.94 -20.48 -9.96
C PRO A 451 -9.51 -20.62 -9.45
N ARG A 452 -8.76 -21.64 -9.91
CA ARG A 452 -7.34 -21.82 -9.57
C ARG A 452 -6.44 -20.70 -10.09
N ALA A 453 -6.83 -20.04 -11.18
CA ALA A 453 -6.14 -18.92 -11.78
C ALA A 453 -6.69 -17.55 -11.32
N ALA A 454 -7.69 -17.51 -10.42
CA ALA A 454 -8.29 -16.25 -9.97
C ALA A 454 -7.23 -15.27 -9.41
N ALA A 455 -6.25 -15.79 -8.66
CA ALA A 455 -5.16 -14.97 -8.13
C ALA A 455 -4.28 -14.31 -9.20
N ALA A 456 -4.26 -14.82 -10.43
CA ALA A 456 -3.53 -14.23 -11.55
C ALA A 456 -4.05 -12.82 -11.92
N ALA A 457 -5.26 -12.46 -11.49
CA ALA A 457 -5.79 -11.10 -11.63
C ALA A 457 -4.88 -10.03 -10.99
N TRP A 458 -4.15 -10.37 -9.91
CA TRP A 458 -3.14 -9.47 -9.34
C TRP A 458 -1.98 -9.21 -10.29
N GLY A 459 -1.55 -10.24 -11.02
CA GLY A 459 -0.52 -10.10 -12.06
C GLY A 459 -0.97 -9.17 -13.18
N VAL A 460 -2.23 -9.29 -13.61
CA VAL A 460 -2.79 -8.40 -14.63
C VAL A 460 -2.92 -6.97 -14.13
N ALA A 461 -3.45 -6.75 -12.93
CA ALA A 461 -3.53 -5.41 -12.35
C ALA A 461 -2.14 -4.78 -12.17
N GLY A 462 -1.16 -5.54 -11.68
CA GLY A 462 0.22 -5.11 -11.60
C GLY A 462 0.81 -4.74 -12.96
N ALA A 463 0.56 -5.55 -14.00
CA ALA A 463 0.98 -5.26 -15.37
C ALA A 463 0.33 -3.97 -15.91
N ILE A 464 -0.97 -3.77 -15.70
CA ILE A 464 -1.70 -2.54 -16.10
C ILE A 464 -1.13 -1.30 -15.40
N LEU A 465 -0.83 -1.40 -14.10
CA LEU A 465 -0.18 -0.34 -13.33
C LEU A 465 1.21 -0.01 -13.89
N LEU A 466 2.02 -1.02 -14.17
CA LEU A 466 3.36 -0.84 -14.75
C LEU A 466 3.30 -0.25 -16.15
N ILE A 467 2.42 -0.76 -17.01
CA ILE A 467 2.22 -0.23 -18.37
C ILE A 467 1.75 1.22 -18.29
N GLY A 468 0.78 1.53 -17.42
CA GLY A 468 0.22 2.89 -17.30
C GLY A 468 1.20 3.90 -16.73
N TRP A 469 2.07 3.51 -15.80
CA TRP A 469 2.96 4.43 -15.10
C TRP A 469 4.38 4.49 -15.69
N VAL A 470 4.92 3.34 -16.08
CA VAL A 470 6.31 3.20 -16.55
C VAL A 470 6.36 3.13 -18.08
N GLY A 471 5.35 2.56 -18.74
CA GLY A 471 5.33 2.38 -20.19
C GLY A 471 5.61 3.67 -20.98
N PRO A 472 4.88 4.77 -20.73
CA PRO A 472 5.14 6.05 -21.38
C PRO A 472 6.53 6.63 -21.09
N ALA A 473 7.09 6.37 -19.89
CA ALA A 473 8.41 6.87 -19.51
C ALA A 473 9.56 6.10 -20.18
N LEU A 474 9.29 4.89 -20.68
CA LEU A 474 10.26 4.05 -21.40
C LEU A 474 10.05 4.06 -22.92
N ASP A 475 9.19 4.94 -23.44
CA ASP A 475 8.78 4.96 -24.86
C ASP A 475 8.35 3.57 -25.37
N ALA A 476 7.57 2.85 -24.55
CA ALA A 476 7.13 1.50 -24.87
C ALA A 476 6.29 1.46 -26.17
N PRO A 477 6.34 0.35 -26.94
CA PRO A 477 5.55 0.22 -28.15
C PRO A 477 4.06 0.44 -27.92
N GLN A 478 3.38 1.15 -28.83
CA GLN A 478 1.96 1.50 -28.69
C GLN A 478 1.07 0.28 -28.44
N VAL A 479 1.38 -0.87 -29.07
CA VAL A 479 0.68 -2.14 -28.86
C VAL A 479 0.68 -2.56 -27.38
N LEU A 480 1.77 -2.31 -26.65
CA LEU A 480 1.88 -2.61 -25.22
C LEU A 480 1.06 -1.62 -24.39
N LEU A 481 1.07 -0.33 -24.75
CA LEU A 481 0.28 0.71 -24.07
C LEU A 481 -1.23 0.49 -24.25
N ASP A 482 -1.65 0.05 -25.45
CA ASP A 482 -3.04 -0.20 -25.80
C ASP A 482 -3.64 -1.43 -25.08
N LEU A 483 -2.81 -2.28 -24.46
CA LEU A 483 -3.31 -3.35 -23.58
C LEU A 483 -3.92 -2.79 -22.28
N SER A 484 -3.55 -1.59 -21.88
CA SER A 484 -4.12 -0.94 -20.69
C SER A 484 -5.49 -0.34 -21.03
N PRO A 485 -6.57 -0.72 -20.33
CA PRO A 485 -7.89 -0.09 -20.55
C PRO A 485 -7.88 1.40 -20.24
N PHE A 486 -6.94 1.86 -19.40
CA PHE A 486 -6.78 3.27 -19.04
C PHE A 486 -6.23 4.13 -20.18
N GLY A 487 -5.49 3.53 -21.13
CA GLY A 487 -4.94 4.25 -22.29
C GLY A 487 -6.01 4.72 -23.27
N HIS A 488 -7.18 4.08 -23.27
CA HIS A 488 -8.29 4.38 -24.18
C HIS A 488 -9.24 5.48 -23.68
N LEU A 489 -9.12 5.88 -22.42
CA LEU A 489 -9.98 6.89 -21.82
C LEU A 489 -9.60 8.32 -22.27
N PRO A 490 -10.57 9.24 -22.42
CA PRO A 490 -10.26 10.63 -22.70
C PRO A 490 -9.51 11.27 -21.51
N LYS A 491 -8.51 12.11 -21.84
CA LYS A 491 -7.67 12.81 -20.85
C LYS A 491 -8.39 14.06 -20.32
N LEU A 492 -9.38 13.87 -19.46
CA LEU A 492 -10.12 14.97 -18.80
C LEU A 492 -9.38 15.48 -17.54
N PRO A 493 -9.52 16.76 -17.14
CA PRO A 493 -10.42 17.79 -17.71
C PRO A 493 -9.90 18.52 -18.96
N GLY A 494 -8.62 18.39 -19.34
CA GLY A 494 -8.01 19.16 -20.44
C GLY A 494 -8.30 18.68 -21.87
N GLY A 495 -8.84 17.48 -22.04
CA GLY A 495 -9.20 16.91 -23.34
C GLY A 495 -10.72 16.89 -23.59
N GLU A 496 -11.12 16.55 -24.81
CA GLU A 496 -12.55 16.42 -25.14
C GLU A 496 -13.11 15.05 -24.71
N MET A 497 -14.36 15.05 -24.25
CA MET A 497 -15.07 13.83 -23.90
C MET A 497 -15.35 12.99 -25.15
N ARG A 498 -14.90 11.74 -25.14
CA ARG A 498 -15.15 10.76 -26.19
C ARG A 498 -15.95 9.58 -25.64
N TRP A 499 -17.25 9.56 -25.91
CA TRP A 499 -18.15 8.51 -25.40
C TRP A 499 -17.89 7.13 -26.02
N GLY A 500 -17.41 7.06 -27.26
CA GLY A 500 -17.15 5.79 -27.95
C GLY A 500 -16.26 4.85 -27.14
N PRO A 501 -14.99 5.23 -26.81
CA PRO A 501 -14.10 4.42 -25.99
C PRO A 501 -14.64 4.10 -24.59
N VAL A 502 -15.35 5.03 -23.96
CA VAL A 502 -15.93 4.80 -22.62
C VAL A 502 -17.01 3.72 -22.68
N LEU A 503 -17.92 3.80 -23.65
CA LEU A 503 -18.99 2.83 -23.84
C LEU A 503 -18.45 1.46 -24.24
N THR A 504 -17.40 1.38 -25.06
CA THR A 504 -16.79 0.09 -25.43
C THR A 504 -16.15 -0.61 -24.23
N LEU A 505 -15.46 0.13 -23.35
CA LEU A 505 -14.92 -0.43 -22.11
C LEU A 505 -16.03 -0.91 -21.17
N LEU A 506 -17.12 -0.16 -21.04
CA LEU A 506 -18.27 -0.58 -20.23
C LEU A 506 -18.94 -1.84 -20.78
N LEU A 507 -19.11 -1.95 -22.11
CA LEU A 507 -19.63 -3.15 -22.77
C LEU A 507 -18.70 -4.35 -22.56
N LEU A 508 -17.39 -4.16 -22.68
CA LEU A 508 -16.39 -5.19 -22.43
C LEU A 508 -16.45 -5.68 -20.97
N ALA A 509 -16.48 -4.76 -20.01
CA ALA A 509 -16.62 -5.07 -18.59
C ALA A 509 -17.89 -5.89 -18.30
N ALA A 510 -19.02 -5.51 -18.90
CA ALA A 510 -20.28 -6.22 -18.77
C ALA A 510 -20.20 -7.63 -19.37
N ALA A 511 -19.63 -7.78 -20.56
CA ALA A 511 -19.48 -9.07 -21.24
C ALA A 511 -18.60 -10.04 -20.42
N MET A 512 -17.44 -9.58 -19.92
CA MET A 512 -16.54 -10.38 -19.10
C MET A 512 -17.19 -10.80 -17.78
N THR A 513 -17.92 -9.88 -17.13
CA THR A 513 -18.66 -10.16 -15.89
C THR A 513 -19.76 -11.20 -16.13
N ALA A 514 -20.53 -11.05 -17.21
CA ALA A 514 -21.58 -12.00 -17.57
C ALA A 514 -21.01 -13.40 -17.87
N ALA A 515 -19.92 -13.49 -18.62
CA ALA A 515 -19.24 -14.75 -18.91
C ALA A 515 -18.68 -15.41 -17.63
N GLY A 516 -18.08 -14.64 -16.72
CA GLY A 516 -17.62 -15.14 -15.43
C GLY A 516 -18.76 -15.65 -14.55
N LEU A 517 -19.88 -14.92 -14.49
CA LEU A 517 -21.08 -15.37 -13.76
C LEU A 517 -21.71 -16.62 -14.38
N ALA A 518 -21.73 -16.73 -15.71
CA ALA A 518 -22.17 -17.93 -16.41
C ALA A 518 -21.28 -19.14 -16.09
N GLY A 519 -19.96 -18.93 -16.00
CA GLY A 519 -19.00 -19.92 -15.52
C GLY A 519 -19.29 -20.37 -14.09
N LEU A 520 -19.44 -19.42 -13.16
CA LEU A 520 -19.75 -19.69 -11.75
C LEU A 520 -21.06 -20.48 -11.56
N ARG A 521 -22.06 -20.22 -12.40
CA ARG A 521 -23.33 -20.94 -12.37
C ARG A 521 -23.18 -22.42 -12.74
N ARG A 522 -22.25 -22.76 -13.64
CA ARG A 522 -22.09 -24.11 -14.21
C ARG A 522 -21.02 -24.96 -13.52
N ARG A 523 -19.92 -24.34 -13.05
CA ARG A 523 -18.81 -25.07 -12.44
C ARG A 523 -19.13 -25.55 -11.04
N ASP A 524 -18.44 -26.56 -10.53
CA ASP A 524 -18.49 -26.92 -9.12
C ASP A 524 -17.70 -25.91 -8.25
N LEU A 525 -18.03 -25.88 -6.97
CA LEU A 525 -17.27 -25.09 -5.99
C LEU A 525 -15.96 -25.84 -5.71
N SER A 526 -14.86 -25.12 -5.61
CA SER A 526 -13.59 -25.68 -5.18
C SER A 526 -13.63 -25.96 -3.67
N THR A 527 -13.91 -27.21 -3.32
CA THR A 527 -13.74 -27.78 -1.96
C THR A 527 -12.28 -28.08 -1.69
#